data_AF-A0A8T1NVW6-F1
#
_entry.id   AF-A0A8T1NVW6-F1
#
_cell.length_a   1.000
_cell.length_b   1.000
_cell.length_c   1.000
_cell.angle_alpha   90.00
_cell.angle_beta   90.00
_cell.angle_gamma   90.00
#
_symmetry.space_group_name_H-M   'P 1'
#
loop_
_entity.id
_entity.type
_entity.pdbx_description
1 polymer ?
#
loop_
_entity_poly.entity_id
_entity_poly.type
_entity_poly.pdbx_seq_one_letter_code
_entity_poly.pdbx_strand_id
1 'polypeptide(L)'
;MCSNRFSEIVSEVLKLGFDPNCLKFVLAIMSMALNSKPLWEQKVKAFRSFGLSEDKIYAAFKRGPLCMSCSEKKIKKMMGFFVNKLKMKPSMISNCPNLLLHSLEKRIIPRCSVMQVLMLKGLIKEDIGIVYMVTMVEKKFMVKFVSKYQNEVPDVVRAHQGKIEFQGLPIAMEM
;
A
#
# COMPACT_ATOMS: atom_id res chain seq x y z
N MET A 1 4.69 -30.17 3.27
CA MET A 1 4.21 -29.55 4.53
C MET A 1 3.67 -30.68 5.40
N CYS A 2 4.20 -30.89 6.61
CA CYS A 2 3.67 -31.93 7.50
C CYS A 2 2.21 -31.62 7.86
N SER A 3 1.31 -32.61 7.70
CA SER A 3 -0.15 -32.50 7.85
C SER A 3 -0.60 -31.69 9.08
N ASN A 4 0.12 -31.81 10.21
CA ASN A 4 -0.23 -31.13 11.47
C ASN A 4 -0.17 -29.59 11.38
N ARG A 5 0.87 -29.03 10.75
CA ARG A 5 1.04 -27.56 10.65
C ARG A 5 -0.05 -26.92 9.78
N PHE A 6 -0.49 -27.61 8.73
CA PHE A 6 -1.56 -27.10 7.88
C PHE A 6 -2.88 -27.03 8.63
N SER A 7 -3.24 -28.09 9.35
CA SER A 7 -4.45 -28.14 10.18
C SER A 7 -4.45 -27.06 11.29
N GLU A 8 -3.30 -26.81 11.91
CA GLU A 8 -3.12 -25.72 12.88
C GLU A 8 -3.42 -24.35 12.25
N ILE A 9 -2.85 -24.05 11.07
CA ILE A 9 -3.10 -22.80 10.35
C ILE A 9 -4.57 -22.65 9.98
N VAL A 10 -5.20 -23.71 9.47
CA VAL A 10 -6.63 -23.70 9.13
C VAL A 10 -7.48 -23.39 10.37
N SER A 11 -7.18 -24.04 11.50
CA SER A 11 -7.85 -23.78 12.78
C SER A 11 -7.65 -22.33 13.25
N GLU A 12 -6.44 -21.79 13.13
CA GLU A 12 -6.16 -20.40 13.46
C GLU A 12 -6.97 -19.45 12.58
N VAL A 13 -6.90 -19.59 11.25
CA VAL A 13 -7.65 -18.76 10.29
C VAL A 13 -9.17 -18.80 10.54
N LEU A 14 -9.72 -19.96 10.93
CA LEU A 14 -11.12 -20.09 11.37
C LEU A 14 -11.42 -19.33 12.66
N LYS A 15 -10.57 -19.46 13.69
CA LYS A 15 -10.70 -18.70 14.96
C LYS A 15 -10.58 -17.21 14.74
N LEU A 16 -9.77 -16.81 13.77
CA LEU A 16 -9.67 -15.44 13.31
C LEU A 16 -10.96 -14.97 12.62
N GLY A 17 -11.92 -15.84 12.31
CA GLY A 17 -13.23 -15.45 11.76
C GLY A 17 -13.19 -15.17 10.27
N PHE A 18 -12.27 -15.78 9.52
CA PHE A 18 -12.35 -15.80 8.07
C PHE A 18 -13.42 -16.80 7.62
N ASP A 19 -14.28 -16.38 6.69
CA ASP A 19 -15.27 -17.25 6.04
C ASP A 19 -14.57 -18.23 5.07
N PRO A 20 -14.67 -19.56 5.29
CA PRO A 20 -14.07 -20.58 4.44
C PRO A 20 -14.47 -20.53 2.97
N ASN A 21 -15.62 -19.91 2.66
CA ASN A 21 -16.14 -19.79 1.29
C ASN A 21 -15.58 -18.57 0.54
N CYS A 22 -14.78 -17.73 1.20
CA CYS A 22 -14.20 -16.54 0.60
C CYS A 22 -12.73 -16.75 0.21
N LEU A 23 -12.30 -16.16 -0.91
CA LEU A 23 -10.89 -16.16 -1.34
C LEU A 23 -9.93 -15.68 -0.23
N LYS A 24 -10.36 -14.75 0.62
CA LYS A 24 -9.55 -14.26 1.75
C LYS A 24 -9.13 -15.36 2.71
N PHE A 25 -9.94 -16.41 2.88
CA PHE A 25 -9.58 -17.57 3.72
C PHE A 25 -8.37 -18.30 3.15
N VAL A 26 -8.39 -18.60 1.86
CA VAL A 26 -7.26 -19.24 1.15
C VAL A 26 -6.03 -18.35 1.21
N LEU A 27 -6.17 -17.04 0.95
CA LEU A 27 -5.07 -16.09 1.03
C LEU A 27 -4.49 -15.95 2.45
N ALA A 28 -5.33 -16.05 3.49
CA ALA A 28 -4.88 -16.03 4.89
C ALA A 28 -4.08 -17.29 5.24
N ILE A 29 -4.56 -18.47 4.84
CA ILE A 29 -3.83 -19.72 5.02
C ILE A 29 -2.48 -19.65 4.30
N MET A 30 -2.47 -19.22 3.03
CA MET A 30 -1.22 -19.06 2.27
C MET A 30 -0.26 -18.08 2.96
N SER A 31 -0.77 -16.94 3.43
CA SER A 31 0.05 -15.94 4.12
C SER A 31 0.65 -16.50 5.41
N MET A 32 -0.13 -17.19 6.24
CA MET A 32 0.37 -17.83 7.46
C MET A 32 1.32 -19.00 7.19
N ALA A 33 1.06 -19.82 6.17
CA ALA A 33 1.92 -20.93 5.78
C ALA A 33 3.32 -20.46 5.38
N LEU A 34 3.42 -19.33 4.68
CA LEU A 34 4.68 -18.73 4.23
C LEU A 34 5.42 -17.97 5.33
N ASN A 35 4.84 -17.83 6.53
CA ASN A 35 5.43 -17.14 7.65
C ASN A 35 5.71 -18.10 8.81
N SER A 36 6.92 -18.06 9.35
CA SER A 36 7.17 -18.59 10.69
C SER A 36 6.65 -17.61 11.74
N LYS A 37 6.38 -18.07 12.97
CA LYS A 37 5.97 -17.19 14.08
C LYS A 37 6.96 -16.02 14.30
N PRO A 38 8.29 -16.23 14.33
CA PRO A 38 9.23 -15.11 14.45
C PRO A 38 9.15 -14.10 13.30
N LEU A 39 8.97 -14.57 12.06
CA LEU A 39 8.86 -13.69 10.90
C LEU A 39 7.56 -12.88 10.94
N TRP A 40 6.47 -13.47 11.42
CA TRP A 40 5.21 -12.78 11.64
C TRP A 40 5.38 -11.66 12.67
N GLU A 41 5.95 -11.95 13.84
CA GLU A 41 6.19 -10.97 14.90
C GLU A 41 7.11 -9.84 14.43
N GLN A 42 8.15 -10.14 13.65
CA GLN A 42 9.02 -9.13 13.05
C GLN A 42 8.25 -8.16 12.15
N LYS A 43 7.32 -8.66 11.33
CA LYS A 43 6.45 -7.83 10.48
C LYS A 43 5.45 -7.01 11.30
N VAL A 44 4.87 -7.58 12.35
CA VAL A 44 3.99 -6.87 13.30
C VAL A 44 4.75 -5.73 13.98
N LYS A 45 5.97 -5.99 14.48
CA LYS A 45 6.86 -4.96 15.06
C LYS A 45 7.18 -3.85 14.06
N ALA A 46 7.38 -4.18 12.78
CA ALA A 46 7.60 -3.19 11.73
C ALA A 46 6.39 -2.29 11.48
N PHE A 47 5.15 -2.78 11.59
CA PHE A 47 3.97 -1.90 11.53
C PHE A 47 3.81 -1.07 12.81
N ARG A 48 4.05 -1.68 13.97
CA ARG A 48 4.00 -1.00 15.28
C ARG A 48 4.95 0.18 15.36
N SER A 49 6.14 0.08 14.77
CA SER A 49 7.10 1.19 14.75
C SER A 49 6.61 2.44 14.00
N PHE A 50 5.51 2.35 13.26
CA PHE A 50 4.83 3.49 12.63
C PHE A 50 3.50 3.84 13.32
N GLY A 51 3.29 3.41 14.56
CA GLY A 51 2.12 3.81 15.36
C GLY A 51 0.84 3.01 15.10
N LEU A 52 0.90 1.87 14.42
CA LEU A 52 -0.26 0.97 14.31
C LEU A 52 -0.39 0.09 15.55
N SER A 53 -1.58 0.06 16.15
CA SER A 53 -1.92 -0.94 17.17
C SER A 53 -2.04 -2.34 16.56
N GLU A 54 -1.90 -3.39 17.37
CA GLU A 54 -2.08 -4.76 16.89
C GLU A 54 -3.46 -5.00 16.31
N ASP A 55 -4.53 -4.47 16.93
CA ASP A 55 -5.88 -4.57 16.39
C ASP A 55 -6.00 -4.00 14.97
N LYS A 56 -5.30 -2.90 14.68
CA LYS A 56 -5.29 -2.29 13.34
C LYS A 56 -4.47 -3.11 12.35
N ILE A 57 -3.35 -3.69 12.78
CA ILE A 57 -2.53 -4.60 11.96
C ILE A 57 -3.34 -5.86 11.61
N TYR A 58 -4.02 -6.41 12.60
CA TYR A 58 -4.85 -7.59 12.46
C TYR A 58 -6.08 -7.32 11.59
N ALA A 59 -6.73 -6.15 11.75
CA ALA A 59 -7.79 -5.72 10.85
C ALA A 59 -7.29 -5.54 9.41
N ALA A 60 -6.05 -5.07 9.21
CA ALA A 60 -5.43 -5.01 7.88
C ALA A 60 -5.22 -6.42 7.29
N PHE A 61 -4.71 -7.36 8.10
CA PHE A 61 -4.56 -8.75 7.70
C PHE A 61 -5.90 -9.38 7.30
N LYS A 62 -6.97 -9.18 8.08
CA LYS A 62 -8.33 -9.60 7.72
C LYS A 62 -8.81 -9.03 6.39
N ARG A 63 -8.52 -7.75 6.15
CA ARG A 63 -8.96 -7.07 4.92
C ARG A 63 -8.18 -7.51 3.69
N GLY A 64 -6.87 -7.75 3.82
CA GLY A 64 -5.99 -8.15 2.73
C GLY A 64 -4.83 -9.00 3.24
N PRO A 65 -5.00 -10.33 3.36
CA PRO A 65 -4.03 -11.20 4.04
C PRO A 65 -2.62 -11.19 3.44
N LEU A 66 -2.51 -10.88 2.15
CA LEU A 66 -1.25 -10.80 1.42
C LEU A 66 -0.34 -9.64 1.90
N CYS A 67 -0.85 -8.69 2.70
CA CYS A 67 0.02 -7.68 3.33
C CYS A 67 1.11 -8.33 4.19
N MET A 68 0.82 -9.47 4.83
CA MET A 68 1.76 -10.23 5.64
C MET A 68 2.68 -11.14 4.80
N SER A 69 2.46 -11.27 3.49
CA SER A 69 3.41 -11.89 2.56
C SER A 69 4.56 -10.95 2.20
N CYS A 70 4.42 -9.63 2.40
CA CYS A 70 5.50 -8.68 2.17
C CYS A 70 6.65 -8.87 3.16
N SER A 71 7.89 -8.60 2.74
CA SER A 71 9.05 -8.60 3.64
C SER A 71 8.99 -7.42 4.61
N GLU A 72 9.64 -7.56 5.77
CA GLU A 72 9.78 -6.48 6.76
C GLU A 72 10.39 -5.21 6.10
N LYS A 73 11.45 -5.38 5.30
CA LYS A 73 12.09 -4.29 4.55
C LYS A 73 11.09 -3.56 3.66
N LYS A 74 10.22 -4.28 2.96
CA LYS A 74 9.19 -3.69 2.10
C LYS A 74 8.13 -2.94 2.92
N ILE A 75 7.67 -3.52 4.04
CA ILE A 75 6.74 -2.86 4.97
C ILE A 75 7.35 -1.53 5.46
N LYS A 76 8.57 -1.56 6.00
CA LYS A 76 9.25 -0.35 6.50
C LYS A 76 9.44 0.72 5.42
N LYS A 77 9.86 0.34 4.22
CA LYS A 77 9.97 1.27 3.08
C LYS A 77 8.65 1.93 2.73
N MET A 78 7.59 1.14 2.60
CA MET A 78 6.25 1.61 2.24
C MET A 78 5.67 2.52 3.31
N MET A 79 5.72 2.10 4.58
CA MET A 79 5.26 2.89 5.71
C MET A 79 6.07 4.18 5.85
N GLY A 80 7.39 4.13 5.69
CA GLY A 80 8.25 5.32 5.69
C GLY A 80 7.88 6.31 4.60
N PHE A 81 7.58 5.84 3.39
CA PHE A 81 7.13 6.71 2.31
C PHE A 81 5.76 7.36 2.63
N PHE A 82 4.75 6.57 2.99
CA PHE A 82 3.41 7.11 3.23
C PHE A 82 3.32 7.97 4.49
N VAL A 83 3.88 7.50 5.61
CA VAL A 83 3.74 8.18 6.91
C VAL A 83 4.73 9.34 7.01
N ASN A 84 5.99 9.15 6.62
CA ASN A 84 7.02 10.18 6.88
C ASN A 84 7.14 11.18 5.73
N LYS A 85 7.12 10.72 4.47
CA LYS A 85 7.27 11.59 3.28
C LYS A 85 5.93 12.20 2.84
N LEU A 86 4.85 11.42 2.83
CA LEU A 86 3.50 11.91 2.46
C LEU A 86 2.65 12.38 3.65
N LYS A 87 3.15 12.27 4.90
CA LYS A 87 2.44 12.70 6.12
C LYS A 87 1.06 12.05 6.31
N MET A 88 0.83 10.87 5.74
CA MET A 88 -0.44 10.17 5.86
C MET A 88 -0.58 9.47 7.22
N LYS A 89 -1.80 9.44 7.75
CA LYS A 89 -2.10 8.67 8.96
C LYS A 89 -1.85 7.17 8.70
N PRO A 90 -1.11 6.45 9.56
CA PRO A 90 -0.86 5.01 9.39
C PRO A 90 -2.14 4.18 9.20
N SER A 91 -3.24 4.59 9.83
CA SER A 91 -4.55 3.95 9.71
C SER A 91 -5.12 3.95 8.29
N MET A 92 -4.77 4.93 7.45
CA MET A 92 -5.17 4.94 6.04
C MET A 92 -4.53 3.77 5.26
N ILE A 93 -3.30 3.40 5.64
CA ILE A 93 -2.58 2.30 5.00
C ILE A 93 -3.09 0.95 5.49
N SER A 94 -3.36 0.80 6.79
CA SER A 94 -3.95 -0.44 7.33
C SER A 94 -5.39 -0.66 6.85
N ASN A 95 -6.12 0.40 6.49
CA ASN A 95 -7.42 0.30 5.81
C ASN A 95 -7.31 -0.11 4.33
N CYS A 96 -6.13 0.00 3.71
CA CYS A 96 -5.88 -0.36 2.32
C CYS A 96 -4.63 -1.26 2.19
N PRO A 97 -4.62 -2.46 2.79
CA PRO A 97 -3.45 -3.34 2.89
C PRO A 97 -2.85 -3.73 1.53
N ASN A 98 -3.67 -3.76 0.47
CA ASN A 98 -3.23 -4.06 -0.90
C ASN A 98 -2.24 -3.03 -1.46
N LEU A 99 -2.15 -1.82 -0.88
CA LEU A 99 -1.11 -0.85 -1.23
C LEU A 99 0.28 -1.46 -1.15
N LEU A 100 0.51 -2.30 -0.14
CA LEU A 100 1.79 -2.98 0.10
C LEU A 100 2.17 -3.93 -1.03
N LEU A 101 1.21 -4.40 -1.85
CA LEU A 101 1.50 -5.33 -2.94
C LEU A 101 2.10 -4.63 -4.16
N HIS A 102 1.91 -3.33 -4.29
CA HIS A 102 2.48 -2.55 -5.38
C HIS A 102 3.99 -2.31 -5.22
N SER A 103 4.66 -1.96 -6.32
CA SER A 103 6.05 -1.48 -6.27
C SER A 103 6.07 -0.02 -5.81
N LEU A 104 6.87 0.26 -4.79
CA LEU A 104 7.09 1.63 -4.34
C LEU A 104 7.78 2.44 -5.44
N GLU A 105 8.89 1.90 -5.94
CA GLU A 105 9.80 2.58 -6.86
C GLU A 105 9.26 2.65 -8.30
N LYS A 106 8.59 1.60 -8.78
CA LYS A 106 8.12 1.54 -10.18
C LYS A 106 6.69 2.03 -10.40
N ARG A 107 5.91 2.22 -9.34
CA ARG A 107 4.49 2.60 -9.48
C ARG A 107 4.10 3.74 -8.56
N ILE A 108 4.30 3.60 -7.25
CA ILE A 108 3.78 4.57 -6.30
C ILE A 108 4.50 5.91 -6.45
N ILE A 109 5.84 5.90 -6.40
CA ILE A 109 6.64 7.13 -6.52
C ILE A 109 6.40 7.84 -7.86
N PRO A 110 6.48 7.20 -9.03
CA PRO A 110 6.22 7.87 -10.31
C PRO A 110 4.84 8.51 -10.38
N ARG A 111 3.81 7.87 -9.82
CA ARG A 111 2.45 8.44 -9.79
C ARG A 111 2.31 9.59 -8.81
N CYS A 112 2.99 9.53 -7.66
CA CYS A 112 3.10 10.68 -6.75
C CYS A 112 3.86 11.84 -7.40
N SER A 113 4.89 11.59 -8.22
CA SER A 113 5.57 12.64 -8.99
C SER A 113 4.64 13.28 -10.01
N VAL A 114 3.81 12.50 -10.72
CA VAL A 114 2.78 13.05 -11.63
C VAL A 114 1.80 13.93 -10.87
N MET A 115 1.35 13.49 -9.69
CA MET A 115 0.48 14.26 -8.81
C MET A 115 1.12 15.60 -8.42
N GLN A 116 2.36 15.56 -7.95
CA GLN A 116 3.11 16.77 -7.59
C GLN A 116 3.20 17.76 -8.75
N VAL A 117 3.56 17.30 -9.95
CA VAL A 117 3.66 18.14 -11.15
C VAL A 117 2.33 18.79 -11.48
N LEU A 118 1.24 18.01 -11.50
CA LEU A 118 -0.08 18.53 -11.83
C LEU A 118 -0.61 19.52 -10.76
N MET A 119 -0.35 19.26 -9.49
CA MET A 119 -0.75 20.15 -8.39
C MET A 119 0.02 21.47 -8.43
N LEU A 120 1.34 21.44 -8.68
CA LEU A 120 2.16 22.65 -8.83
C LEU A 120 1.71 23.52 -10.01
N LYS A 121 1.05 22.92 -11.01
CA LYS A 121 0.46 23.62 -12.16
C LYS A 121 -1.01 24.02 -11.92
N GLY A 122 -1.60 23.70 -10.77
CA GLY A 122 -3.00 23.99 -10.46
C GLY A 122 -4.02 23.18 -11.27
N LEU A 123 -3.61 22.09 -11.93
CA LEU A 123 -4.46 21.32 -12.85
C LEU A 123 -5.29 20.23 -12.17
N ILE A 124 -4.91 19.85 -10.96
CA ILE A 124 -5.66 18.96 -10.07
C ILE A 124 -5.64 19.50 -8.65
N LYS A 125 -6.67 19.14 -7.88
CA LYS A 125 -6.83 19.56 -6.49
C LYS A 125 -6.35 18.47 -5.51
N GLU A 126 -6.16 18.89 -4.25
CA GLU A 126 -5.74 18.03 -3.13
C GLU A 126 -6.76 16.97 -2.73
N ASP A 127 -8.03 17.14 -3.10
CA ASP A 127 -9.14 16.23 -2.78
C ASP A 127 -9.06 14.88 -3.52
N ILE A 128 -8.21 14.78 -4.56
CA ILE A 128 -7.94 13.50 -5.21
C ILE A 128 -7.14 12.61 -4.26
N GLY A 129 -7.85 11.66 -3.64
CA GLY A 129 -7.24 10.72 -2.69
C GLY A 129 -6.03 9.98 -3.28
N ILE A 130 -4.87 10.13 -2.62
CA ILE A 130 -3.60 9.49 -3.01
C ILE A 130 -3.78 7.97 -3.21
N VAL A 131 -4.48 7.32 -2.28
CA VAL A 131 -4.76 5.88 -2.33
C VAL A 131 -5.47 5.49 -3.63
N TYR A 132 -6.49 6.26 -4.03
CA TYR A 132 -7.22 6.02 -5.28
C TYR A 132 -6.31 6.13 -6.50
N MET A 133 -5.43 7.13 -6.53
CA MET A 133 -4.52 7.35 -7.65
C MET A 133 -3.49 6.22 -7.79
N VAL A 134 -2.83 5.83 -6.70
CA VAL A 134 -1.73 4.85 -6.76
C VAL A 134 -2.22 3.42 -6.96
N THR A 135 -3.46 3.12 -6.57
CA THR A 135 -4.08 1.79 -6.77
C THR A 135 -4.73 1.61 -8.14
N MET A 136 -5.12 2.69 -8.81
CA MET A 136 -5.79 2.68 -10.12
C MET A 136 -5.06 1.84 -11.19
N VAL A 137 -5.78 1.09 -12.02
CA VAL A 137 -5.18 0.36 -13.15
C VAL A 137 -4.42 1.30 -14.10
N GLU A 138 -3.33 0.80 -14.69
CA GLU A 138 -2.38 1.58 -15.47
C GLU A 138 -3.01 2.36 -16.62
N LYS A 139 -3.81 1.67 -17.45
CA LYS A 139 -4.52 2.29 -18.57
C LYS A 139 -5.37 3.49 -18.13
N LYS A 140 -6.08 3.36 -17.00
CA LYS A 140 -6.95 4.41 -16.47
C LYS A 140 -6.12 5.56 -15.88
N PHE A 141 -5.01 5.27 -15.23
CA PHE A 141 -4.08 6.28 -14.72
C PHE A 141 -3.50 7.11 -15.88
N MET A 142 -3.01 6.43 -16.93
CA MET A 142 -2.45 7.07 -18.13
C MET A 142 -3.46 8.02 -18.78
N VAL A 143 -4.68 7.55 -19.05
CA VAL A 143 -5.73 8.38 -19.67
C VAL A 143 -6.06 9.60 -18.80
N LYS A 144 -6.21 9.42 -17.48
CA LYS A 144 -6.67 10.50 -16.59
C LYS A 144 -5.61 11.56 -16.27
N PHE A 145 -4.35 11.15 -16.10
CA PHE A 145 -3.33 11.99 -15.49
C PHE A 145 -2.08 12.20 -16.36
N VAL A 146 -1.84 11.35 -17.36
CA VAL A 146 -0.67 11.48 -18.23
C VAL A 146 -1.09 11.99 -19.60
N SER A 147 -1.81 11.19 -20.38
CA SER A 147 -2.23 11.53 -21.74
C SER A 147 -3.12 12.77 -21.80
N LYS A 148 -3.97 12.98 -20.78
CA LYS A 148 -4.82 14.17 -20.69
C LYS A 148 -4.00 15.48 -20.63
N TYR A 149 -2.85 15.47 -19.98
CA TYR A 149 -2.09 16.69 -19.68
C TYR A 149 -0.74 16.76 -20.40
N GLN A 150 -0.31 15.71 -21.11
CA GLN A 150 1.04 15.64 -21.69
C GLN A 150 1.38 16.75 -22.69
N ASN A 151 0.38 17.32 -23.38
CA ASN A 151 0.60 18.41 -24.34
C ASN A 151 0.81 19.76 -23.63
N GLU A 152 0.13 19.97 -22.51
CA GLU A 152 0.20 21.20 -21.71
C GLU A 152 1.36 21.15 -20.71
N VAL A 153 1.61 19.98 -20.12
CA VAL A 153 2.64 19.73 -19.11
C VAL A 153 3.43 18.47 -19.48
N PRO A 154 4.41 18.56 -20.41
CA PRO A 154 5.21 17.40 -20.83
C PRO A 154 5.91 16.66 -19.69
N ASP A 155 6.18 17.36 -18.58
CA ASP A 155 6.79 16.79 -17.37
C ASP A 155 5.96 15.67 -16.73
N VAL A 156 4.64 15.57 -16.97
CA VAL A 156 3.85 14.42 -16.48
C VAL A 156 4.32 13.10 -17.06
N VAL A 157 4.79 13.10 -18.31
CA VAL A 157 5.35 11.90 -18.95
C VAL A 157 6.69 11.54 -18.32
N ARG A 158 7.54 12.54 -18.08
CA ARG A 158 8.85 12.35 -17.43
C ARG A 158 8.68 11.86 -15.99
N ALA A 159 7.74 12.43 -15.23
CA ALA A 159 7.40 11.98 -13.89
C ALA A 159 6.91 10.53 -13.87
N HIS A 160 6.02 10.17 -14.79
CA HIS A 160 5.52 8.80 -14.90
C HIS A 160 6.62 7.78 -15.25
N GLN A 161 7.62 8.20 -16.04
CA GLN A 161 8.82 7.40 -16.35
C GLN A 161 9.83 7.33 -15.20
N GLY A 162 9.56 7.97 -14.04
CA GLY A 162 10.47 8.02 -12.91
C GLY A 162 11.66 8.97 -13.10
N LYS A 163 11.60 9.88 -14.08
CA LYS A 163 12.67 10.85 -14.38
C LYS A 163 12.54 12.16 -13.60
N ILE A 164 11.49 12.29 -12.78
CA ILE A 164 11.29 13.41 -11.87
C ILE A 164 11.17 12.86 -10.45
N GLU A 165 12.07 13.32 -9.58
CA GLU A 165 12.09 12.94 -8.18
C GLU A 165 10.88 13.52 -7.44
N PHE A 166 10.22 12.68 -6.65
CA PHE A 166 9.12 13.10 -5.80
C PHE A 166 9.65 13.86 -4.57
N GLN A 167 9.38 15.17 -4.50
CA GLN A 167 9.82 16.01 -3.39
C GLN A 167 8.81 16.09 -2.25
N GLY A 168 7.54 15.83 -2.55
CA GLY A 168 6.43 16.01 -1.63
C GLY A 168 5.22 16.53 -2.40
N LEU A 169 4.03 16.37 -1.84
CA LEU A 169 2.87 17.05 -2.38
C LEU A 169 2.92 18.52 -1.92
N PRO A 170 2.64 19.48 -2.81
CA PRO A 170 2.40 20.86 -2.39
C PRO A 170 1.14 20.81 -1.54
N ILE A 171 1.27 20.87 -0.22
CA ILE A 171 0.14 20.96 0.70
C ILE A 171 0.36 22.26 1.48
N ALA A 172 -0.59 23.20 1.36
CA ALA A 172 -0.86 24.09 2.47
C ALA A 172 -1.56 23.23 3.52
N MET A 173 -0.85 22.92 4.61
CA MET A 173 -1.35 22.07 5.67
C MET A 173 -2.57 22.73 6.33
N GLU A 174 -3.77 22.27 6.04
CA GLU A 174 -4.92 22.47 6.93
C GLU A 174 -5.60 21.12 7.22
N MET A 175 -5.10 20.53 8.31
CA MET A 175 -5.76 19.72 9.38
C MET A 175 -6.70 18.56 9.01
#